data_AF-A0A3G9GAQ4-F1
#
_entry.id   AF-A0A3G9GAQ4-F1
#
_cell.length_a   1.000
_cell.length_b   1.000
_cell.length_c   1.000
_cell.angle_alpha   90.00
_cell.angle_beta   90.00
_cell.angle_gamma   90.00
#
_symmetry.space_group_name_H-M   'P 1'
#
loop_
_entity.id
_entity.type
_entity.pdbx_description
1 polymer ?
#
loop_
_entity_poly.entity_id
_entity_poly.type
_entity_poly.pdbx_seq_one_letter_code
_entity_poly.pdbx_strand_id
1 'polypeptide(L)' 'MLRKQFMLMSLCTHRYLGLDVRTGEPYAADWPGADPDRKDGTVLVWEEVK' A
#
# COMPACT_ATOMS: atom_id res chain seq x y z
N MET A 1 -3.66 14.25 1.74
CA MET A 1 -3.84 12.81 2.03
C MET A 1 -4.65 12.65 3.29
N LEU A 2 -5.70 11.81 3.28
CA LEU A 2 -6.52 11.57 4.45
C LEU A 2 -5.72 10.75 5.47
N ARG A 3 -5.63 11.21 6.72
CA ARG A 3 -5.01 10.45 7.84
C ARG A 3 -3.55 10.01 7.59
N LYS A 4 -2.78 10.78 6.80
CA LYS A 4 -1.42 10.41 6.37
C LYS A 4 -1.34 9.06 5.64
N GLN A 5 -2.43 8.60 5.06
CA GLN A 5 -2.51 7.34 4.33
C GLN A 5 -2.53 7.57 2.82
N PHE A 6 -1.95 6.63 2.08
CA PHE A 6 -1.93 6.61 0.63
C PHE A 6 -1.78 5.19 0.09
N MET A 7 -2.01 5.03 -1.21
CA MET A 7 -1.75 3.81 -1.96
C MET A 7 -0.92 4.17 -3.18
N LEU A 8 -0.01 3.28 -3.57
CA LEU A 8 0.81 3.44 -4.78
C LEU A 8 0.31 2.47 -5.84
N MET A 9 -0.02 2.99 -7.03
CA MET A 9 -0.51 2.19 -8.15
C MET A 9 0.54 2.12 -9.25
N SER A 10 0.84 0.90 -9.71
CA SER A 10 1.59 0.67 -10.94
C SER A 10 0.74 1.05 -12.15
N LEU A 11 1.28 1.88 -13.03
CA LEU A 11 0.59 2.30 -14.26
C LEU A 11 0.67 1.24 -15.37
N CYS A 12 1.62 0.31 -15.32
CA CYS A 12 1.72 -0.76 -16.31
C CYS A 12 0.72 -1.89 -16.04
N THR A 13 0.46 -2.18 -14.77
CA THR A 13 -0.40 -3.31 -14.35
C THR A 13 -1.74 -2.87 -13.77
N HIS A 14 -1.93 -1.57 -13.49
CA HIS A 14 -3.11 -1.02 -12.79
C HIS A 14 -3.41 -1.73 -11.47
N ARG A 15 -2.34 -2.05 -10.75
CA ARG A 15 -2.38 -2.76 -9.46
C ARG A 15 -1.60 -1.99 -8.42
N TYR A 16 -1.95 -2.20 -7.16
CA TYR A 16 -1.41 -1.47 -6.02
C TYR A 16 -0.25 -2.21 -5.38
N LEU A 17 0.73 -1.44 -4.92
CA LEU A 17 1.82 -1.92 -4.08
C LEU A 17 1.25 -2.39 -2.74
N GLY A 18 1.56 -3.61 -2.36
CA GLY A 18 1.25 -4.15 -1.04
C GLY A 18 2.50 -4.57 -0.28
N LEU A 19 2.35 -4.61 1.04
CA LEU A 19 3.34 -5.16 1.95
C LEU A 19 3.18 -6.68 2.04
N ASP A 20 4.29 -7.40 2.09
CA ASP A 20 4.27 -8.83 2.41
C ASP A 20 3.85 -9.01 3.88
N VAL A 21 2.85 -9.86 4.13
CA VAL A 21 2.26 -10.05 5.47
C VAL A 21 3.27 -10.62 6.47
N ARG A 22 4.32 -11.30 5.99
CA ARG A 22 5.29 -12.01 6.83
C ARG A 22 6.45 -11.11 7.25
N THR A 23 6.85 -10.17 6.40
CA THR A 23 8.03 -9.30 6.57
C THR A 23 7.67 -7.83 6.77
N GLY A 24 6.49 -7.41 6.30
CA GLY A 24 6.08 -6.01 6.27
C GLY A 24 6.80 -5.18 5.21
N GLU A 25 7.60 -5.80 4.34
CA GLU A 25 8.35 -5.10 3.30
C GLU A 25 7.49 -4.94 2.03
N PRO A 26 7.65 -3.83 1.27
CA PRO A 26 7.00 -3.68 -0.02
C PRO A 26 7.54 -4.73 -1.00
N TYR A 27 6.68 -5.64 -1.44
CA TYR A 27 7.10 -6.78 -2.24
C TYR A 27 6.75 -6.61 -3.73
N ALA A 28 5.49 -6.27 -4.04
CA ALA A 28 5.03 -6.15 -5.42
C ALA A 28 3.75 -5.31 -5.57
N ALA A 29 3.56 -4.76 -6.78
CA ALA A 29 2.34 -4.08 -7.19
C ALA A 29 1.34 -5.05 -7.81
N ASP A 30 0.92 -6.05 -7.03
CA ASP A 30 0.05 -7.14 -7.49
C ASP A 30 -1.37 -7.08 -6.90
N TRP A 31 -1.63 -6.15 -5.98
CA TRP A 31 -2.89 -6.10 -5.26
C TRP A 31 -3.98 -5.36 -6.05
N PRO A 32 -5.24 -5.83 -6.00
CA PRO A 32 -6.34 -5.15 -6.69
C PRO A 32 -6.73 -3.81 -6.05
N GLY A 33 -6.36 -3.58 -4.80
CA GLY A 33 -6.70 -2.40 -4.01
C GLY A 33 -6.76 -2.74 -2.53
N ALA A 34 -7.28 -1.80 -1.73
CA ALA A 34 -7.46 -1.98 -0.30
C ALA A 34 -8.85 -2.55 0.04
N ASP A 35 -8.89 -3.54 0.93
CA ASP A 35 -10.10 -4.02 1.59
C ASP A 35 -10.77 -2.89 2.41
N PRO A 36 -12.09 -2.98 2.67
CA PRO A 36 -12.82 -1.94 3.40
C PRO A 36 -12.25 -1.61 4.79
N ASP A 37 -11.63 -2.60 5.43
CA ASP A 37 -10.99 -2.45 6.74
C ASP A 37 -9.55 -1.92 6.68
N ARG A 38 -8.96 -1.87 5.47
CA ARG A 38 -7.64 -1.33 5.14
C ARG A 38 -6.48 -2.01 5.83
N LYS A 39 -6.58 -3.32 6.11
CA LYS A 39 -5.56 -4.10 6.84
C LYS A 39 -4.78 -5.09 5.97
N ASP A 40 -5.07 -5.14 4.67
CA ASP A 40 -4.45 -6.05 3.70
C ASP A 40 -3.01 -5.66 3.28
N GLY A 41 -2.48 -4.55 3.80
CA GLY A 41 -1.12 -4.11 3.53
C GLY A 41 -0.97 -3.24 2.28
N THR A 42 -2.05 -2.86 1.60
CA THR A 42 -1.97 -1.91 0.45
C THR A 42 -2.03 -0.44 0.86
N VAL A 43 -2.49 -0.15 2.08
CA VAL A 43 -2.55 1.22 2.62
C VAL A 43 -1.27 1.54 3.38
N LEU A 44 -0.47 2.43 2.80
CA LEU A 44 0.79 2.91 3.39
C LEU A 44 0.53 4.17 4.23
N VAL A 45 1.27 4.29 5.33
CA VAL A 45 1.29 5.49 6.18
C VAL A 45 2.61 6.21 5.93
N TRP A 46 2.56 7.52 5.73
CA TRP A 46 3.76 8.34 5.63
C TRP A 46 3.97 9.19 6.89
N GLU A 47 5.23 9.49 7.15
CA GLU A 47 5.67 10.42 8.17
C GLU A 47 6.79 11.32 7.63
N GLU A 48 6.89 12.55 8.15
CA GLU A 48 8.01 13.43 7.85
C GLU A 48 9.21 12.98 8.66
N VAL A 49 10.32 12.68 7.98
CA VAL A 49 11.60 12.46 8.62
C VAL A 49 12.25 13.82 8.85
N LYS A 50 12.63 14.11 10.09
CA LYS A 50 13.34 15.35 10.47
C LYS A 50 14.83 15.27 10.14
#